data_AF-A0A0B1SEF5-F1
#
_entry.id   AF-A0A0B1SEF5-F1
#
_cell.length_a   1.000
_cell.length_b   1.000
_cell.length_c   1.000
_cell.angle_alpha   90.00
_cell.angle_beta   90.00
_cell.angle_gamma   90.00
#
_symmetry.space_group_name_H-M   'P 1'
#
loop_
_entity.id
_entity.type
_entity.pdbx_description
1 polymer ?
#
loop_
_entity_poly.entity_id
_entity_poly.type
_entity_poly.pdbx_seq_one_letter_code
_entity_poly.pdbx_strand_id
1 'polypeptide(L)' 'MKKLIDLRIPDKAENLDYLVKECEKVLKLGVRSGHPRFFNQISCGLDLVGMAGEWLTATANTNMLVFFFFG' A
#
# COMPACT_ATOMS: atom_id res chain seq x y z
N MET A 1 -4.78 18.90 -2.09
CA MET A 1 -5.09 17.45 -2.06
C MET A 1 -6.51 17.11 -2.50
N LYS A 2 -7.58 17.54 -1.82
CA LYS A 2 -8.97 17.19 -2.19
C LYS A 2 -9.47 17.62 -3.59
N LYS A 3 -8.71 18.49 -4.30
CA LYS A 3 -8.98 18.86 -5.71
C LYS A 3 -8.24 17.98 -6.73
N LEU A 4 -7.31 17.13 -6.28
CA LEU A 4 -6.40 16.36 -7.13
C LEU A 4 -6.72 14.87 -7.15
N ILE A 5 -7.39 14.37 -6.11
CA ILE A 5 -7.94 13.01 -6.00
C ILE A 5 -9.35 13.13 -5.44
N ASP A 6 -10.30 12.39 -6.03
CA ASP A 6 -11.63 12.19 -5.48
C ASP A 6 -11.60 10.99 -4.52
N LEU A 7 -12.00 11.21 -3.27
CA LEU A 7 -12.01 10.18 -2.21
C LEU A 7 -13.43 9.74 -1.85
N ARG A 8 -14.43 10.15 -2.63
CA ARG A 8 -15.82 9.71 -2.44
C ARG A 8 -15.94 8.25 -2.83
N ILE A 9 -16.72 7.49 -2.06
CA ILE A 9 -17.03 6.09 -2.35
C ILE A 9 -18.27 6.09 -3.25
N PRO A 10 -18.17 5.68 -4.53
CA PRO A 10 -19.32 5.65 -5.43
C PRO A 10 -20.26 4.50 -5.05
N ASP A 11 -21.57 4.69 -5.27
CA ASP A 11 -22.58 3.64 -5.05
C ASP A 11 -22.49 2.49 -6.10
N LYS A 12 -21.87 2.76 -7.24
CA LYS A 12 -21.65 1.80 -8.33
C LYS A 12 -20.17 1.45 -8.43
N ALA A 13 -19.89 0.19 -8.78
CA ALA A 13 -18.53 -0.28 -9.00
C ALA A 13 -17.89 0.41 -10.20
N GLU A 14 -16.61 0.74 -10.07
CA GLU A 14 -15.77 1.27 -11.13
C GLU A 14 -15.03 0.14 -11.86
N ASN A 15 -14.57 0.42 -13.08
CA ASN A 15 -13.78 -0.54 -13.86
C ASN A 15 -12.37 -0.72 -13.26
N LEU A 16 -11.77 -1.91 -13.47
CA LEU A 16 -10.41 -2.20 -13.01
C LEU A 16 -9.37 -1.23 -13.57
N ASP A 17 -9.46 -0.86 -14.85
CA ASP A 17 -8.56 0.12 -15.47
C ASP A 17 -8.63 1.51 -14.81
N TYR A 18 -9.82 1.88 -14.32
CA TYR A 18 -9.98 3.12 -13.58
C TYR A 18 -9.31 3.01 -12.21
N LEU A 19 -9.52 1.90 -11.49
CA LEU A 19 -8.89 1.65 -10.19
C LEU A 19 -7.37 1.66 -10.27
N VAL A 20 -6.77 1.06 -11.29
CA VAL A 20 -5.31 1.07 -11.49
C VAL A 20 -4.78 2.50 -11.68
N LYS A 21 -5.50 3.33 -12.46
CA LYS A 21 -5.15 4.75 -12.64
C LYS A 21 -5.26 5.55 -11.35
N GLU A 22 -6.26 5.25 -10.51
CA GLU A 22 -6.39 5.89 -9.21
C GLU A 22 -5.26 5.48 -8.25
N CYS A 23 -4.86 4.20 -8.24
CA CYS A 23 -3.68 3.74 -7.49
C CYS A 23 -2.40 4.50 -7.91
N GLU A 24 -2.21 4.71 -9.21
CA GLU A 24 -1.09 5.50 -9.73
C GLU A 24 -1.13 6.95 -9.24
N LYS A 25 -2.31 7.59 -9.23
CA LYS A 25 -2.48 8.95 -8.70
C LYS A 25 -2.16 9.04 -7.22
N VAL A 26 -2.60 8.06 -6.43
CA VAL A 26 -2.30 7.98 -4.99
C VAL A 26 -0.79 7.91 -4.76
N LEU A 27 -0.09 7.04 -5.50
CA LEU A 27 1.37 6.91 -5.42
C LEU A 27 2.11 8.18 -5.88
N LYS A 28 1.60 8.87 -6.91
CA LYS A 28 2.19 10.13 -7.41
C LYS A 28 2.08 11.28 -6.41
N LEU A 29 0.97 11.35 -5.68
CA LEU A 29 0.69 12.42 -4.71
C LEU A 29 1.19 12.10 -3.30
N GLY A 30 1.52 10.83 -3.03
CA GLY A 30 2.11 10.39 -1.78
C GLY A 30 3.53 10.90 -1.57
N VAL A 31 3.92 11.04 -0.30
CA VAL A 31 5.30 11.39 0.08
C VAL A 31 6.19 10.16 -0.13
N ARG A 32 7.33 10.36 -0.81
CA ARG A 32 8.30 9.29 -1.08
C ARG A 32 9.24 9.08 0.13
N SER A 33 8.79 8.32 1.12
CA SER A 33 9.58 7.99 2.32
C SER A 33 10.85 7.19 2.03
N GLY A 34 10.87 6.42 0.94
CA GLY A 34 12.04 5.68 0.47
C GLY A 34 13.07 6.52 -0.30
N HIS A 35 12.83 7.82 -0.50
CA HIS A 35 13.74 8.67 -1.26
C HIS A 35 15.02 8.98 -0.44
N PRO A 36 16.25 8.87 -0.98
CA PRO A 36 17.49 9.06 -0.21
C PRO A 36 17.67 10.45 0.45
N ARG A 37 16.95 11.46 -0.06
CA ARG A 37 16.89 12.82 0.51
C ARG A 37 15.70 13.07 1.45
N PHE A 38 14.99 12.02 1.86
CA PHE A 38 13.89 12.12 2.81
C PHE A 38 14.44 11.91 4.23
N PHE A 39 14.61 13.00 4.99
CA PHE A 39 15.17 13.00 6.35
C PHE A 39 14.17 13.47 7.41
N ASN A 40 12.88 13.40 7.09
CA ASN A 40 11.82 13.97 7.93
C ASN A 40 11.48 13.09 9.15
N GLN A 41 11.88 11.82 9.16
CA GLN A 41 11.52 10.85 10.19
C GLN A 41 12.67 9.90 10.49
N ILE A 42 12.59 9.18 11.62
CA ILE A 42 13.57 8.16 12.02
C ILE A 42 13.40 6.89 11.15
N SER A 43 12.17 6.59 10.74
CA SER A 43 11.85 5.51 9.79
C SER A 43 11.89 6.05 8.37
N CYS A 44 12.97 5.77 7.65
CA CYS A 44 13.19 6.21 6.27
C CYS A 44 13.84 5.08 5.44
N GLY A 45 13.78 5.21 4.11
CA GLY A 45 14.32 4.20 3.20
C GLY A 45 13.28 3.16 2.78
N LEU A 46 13.65 2.32 1.81
CA LEU A 46 12.84 1.24 1.29
C LEU A 46 13.71 -0.02 1.21
N ASP A 47 13.50 -0.96 2.14
CA ASP A 47 14.14 -2.27 2.09
C ASP A 47 13.34 -3.21 1.19
N LEU A 48 14.01 -3.76 0.18
CA LEU A 48 13.39 -4.66 -0.80
C LEU A 48 12.99 -6.00 -0.17
N VAL A 49 13.77 -6.49 0.80
CA VAL A 49 13.46 -7.76 1.48
C VAL A 49 12.26 -7.58 2.40
N GLY A 50 12.22 -6.50 3.19
CA GLY A 50 11.06 -6.12 4.00
C GLY A 50 9.79 -5.98 3.17
N MET A 51 9.86 -5.29 2.02
CA MET A 51 8.72 -5.13 1.11
C MET A 51 8.22 -6.46 0.54
N ALA A 52 9.12 -7.38 0.16
CA ALA A 52 8.73 -8.73 -0.27
C ALA A 52 8.06 -9.51 0.87
N GLY A 53 8.54 -9.34 2.11
CA GLY A 53 7.92 -9.89 3.31
C GLY A 53 6.49 -9.38 3.51
N GLU A 54 6.28 -8.07 3.39
CA GLU A 54 4.95 -7.46 3.50
C GLU A 54 3.98 -7.97 2.43
N TRP A 55 4.43 -8.13 1.18
CA TRP A 55 3.62 -8.73 0.11
C TRP A 55 3.24 -10.17 0.40
N LEU A 56 4.19 -10.97 0.89
CA LEU A 56 3.95 -12.36 1.27
C LEU A 56 2.96 -12.43 2.44
N THR A 57 3.12 -11.60 3.47
CA THR A 57 2.20 -11.53 4.61
C THR A 57 0.79 -11.11 4.18
N ALA A 58 0.66 -10.11 3.31
CA ALA A 58 -0.62 -9.67 2.77
C ALA A 58 -1.30 -10.76 1.92
N THR A 59 -0.51 -11.55 1.19
CA THR A 59 -1.00 -12.70 0.41
C THR A 59 -1.46 -13.84 1.31
N ALA A 60 -0.73 -14.12 2.39
CA ALA A 60 -1.10 -15.15 3.35
C ALA A 60 -2.40 -14.81 4.08
N ASN A 61 -2.65 -13.52 4.39
CA ASN A 61 -3.85 -13.01 5.04
C ASN A 61 -4.29 -13.85 6.27
N THR A 62 -3.32 -14.35 7.02
CA THR A 62 -3.54 -15.18 8.20
C THR A 62 -3.61 -14.32 9.45
N ASN A 63 -4.49 -14.69 10.38
CA ASN A 63 -4.48 -14.08 11.71
C ASN A 63 -3.32 -14.66 12.55
N MET A 64 -2.61 -13.80 13.27
CA MET A 64 -1.48 -14.18 14.15
C MET A 64 -1.90 -15.03 15.36
N LEU A 65 -3.21 -15.12 15.63
CA LEU A 65 -3.77 -15.69 16.87
C LEU A 65 -3.49 -17.19 17.07
N VAL A 66 -3.45 -18.00 16.00
CA VAL A 66 -3.44 -19.46 16.15
C VAL A 66 -2.52 -20.16 15.16
N PHE A 67 -1.69 -21.07 15.68
CA PHE A 67 -0.96 -22.05 14.90
C PHE A 67 -1.79 -23.33 14.82
N PHE A 68 -2.30 -23.67 13.63
CA PHE A 68 -3.03 -24.92 13.40
C PHE A 68 -2.06 -25.98 12.88
N PHE A 69 -1.62 -26.89 13.75
CA PHE A 69 -0.79 -28.03 13.39
C PHE A 69 -1.71 -29.20 12.99
N PHE A 70 -1.84 -29.48 11.69
CA PHE A 70 -2.35 -30.77 11.22
C PHE A 70 -1.13 -31.62 10.84
N GLY A 71 -0.73 -32.49 11.78
CA GLY A 71 0.16 -33.63 11.55
C GLY A 71 -0.66 -34.91 11.63
#